data_AF-A0A1F6LSS9-F1
#
_entry.id   AF-A0A1F6LSS9-F1
#
_cell.length_a   1.000
_cell.length_b   1.000
_cell.length_c   1.000
_cell.angle_alpha   90.00
_cell.angle_beta   90.00
_cell.angle_gamma   90.00
#
_symmetry.space_group_name_H-M   'P 1'
#
loop_
_entity.id
_entity.type
_entity.pdbx_description
1 polymer ?
#
loop_
_entity_poly.entity_id
_entity_poly.type
_entity_poly.pdbx_seq_one_letter_code
_entity_poly.pdbx_strand_id
1 'polypeptide(L)'
;MNLQIPKWQPAGISDFVTFWADTYSDDLEHLYNDNIGQKLNEDRVWSLYKWKNGSEHISEKKQQSIRTIYLPKLGELPVLTTPDSGKLYVQNLHGGAIWDIFWLHCVNPPLFPIFDQHTFRAMAKIDGLTPAEIPDTRNKKLPIYFDQYIPFVQRFQNQKPRQIDKALFAYGRFLKWGFAGR
;
A
#
# COMPACT_ATOMS: atom_id res chain seq x y z
N MET A 1 15.15 -45.66 -1.83
CA MET A 1 14.69 -44.34 -2.32
C MET A 1 15.41 -43.28 -1.49
N ASN A 2 16.38 -42.58 -2.06
CA ASN A 2 17.10 -41.52 -1.34
C ASN A 2 16.31 -40.22 -1.47
N LEU A 3 15.61 -39.85 -0.40
CA LEU A 3 14.95 -38.54 -0.32
C LEU A 3 15.99 -37.48 0.03
N GLN A 4 16.18 -36.51 -0.86
CA GLN A 4 16.92 -35.30 -0.52
C GLN A 4 16.00 -34.35 0.24
N ILE A 5 16.34 -34.09 1.50
CA ILE A 5 15.62 -33.12 2.32
C ILE A 5 16.18 -31.72 2.00
N PRO A 6 15.34 -30.76 1.56
CA PRO A 6 15.79 -29.40 1.31
C PRO A 6 16.36 -28.75 2.57
N LYS A 7 17.40 -27.93 2.41
CA LYS A 7 17.90 -27.04 3.46
C LYS A 7 17.34 -25.64 3.24
N TRP A 8 16.80 -25.05 4.30
CA TRP A 8 16.32 -23.66 4.26
C TRP A 8 17.51 -22.70 4.19
N GLN A 9 17.42 -21.72 3.29
CA GLN A 9 18.37 -20.62 3.17
C GLN A 9 17.60 -19.30 3.16
N PRO A 10 18.20 -18.20 3.65
CA PRO A 10 17.61 -16.88 3.50
C PRO A 10 17.42 -16.54 2.02
N ALA A 11 16.22 -16.06 1.66
CA ALA A 11 15.96 -15.58 0.31
C ALA A 11 16.59 -14.20 0.09
N GLY A 12 17.13 -13.96 -1.11
CA GLY A 12 17.51 -12.62 -1.53
C GLY A 12 16.27 -11.74 -1.74
N ILE A 13 16.46 -10.41 -1.77
CA ILE A 13 15.38 -9.45 -2.01
C ILE A 13 14.66 -9.74 -3.33
N SER A 14 15.41 -10.04 -4.39
CA SER A 14 14.84 -10.33 -5.72
C SER A 14 13.98 -11.59 -5.71
N ASP A 15 14.44 -12.66 -5.05
CA ASP A 15 13.70 -13.92 -4.95
C ASP A 15 12.43 -13.73 -4.11
N PHE A 16 12.53 -12.98 -3.01
CA PHE A 16 11.39 -12.62 -2.18
C PHE A 16 10.32 -11.86 -2.98
N VAL A 17 10.73 -10.79 -3.68
CA VAL A 17 9.79 -9.97 -4.44
C VAL A 17 9.15 -10.76 -5.57
N THR A 18 9.95 -11.52 -6.34
CA THR A 18 9.46 -12.33 -7.45
C THR A 18 8.45 -13.37 -6.97
N PHE A 19 8.83 -14.17 -5.98
CA PHE A 19 7.99 -15.25 -5.46
C PHE A 19 6.65 -14.72 -4.92
N TRP A 20 6.68 -13.70 -4.05
CA TRP A 20 5.45 -13.24 -3.42
C TRP A 20 4.57 -12.42 -4.37
N ALA A 21 5.16 -11.64 -5.28
CA ALA A 21 4.39 -10.92 -6.29
C ALA A 21 3.63 -11.87 -7.22
N ASP A 22 4.20 -13.03 -7.56
CA ASP A 22 3.54 -14.04 -8.40
C ASP A 22 2.35 -14.73 -7.71
N THR A 23 2.31 -14.70 -6.38
CA THR A 23 1.16 -15.22 -5.61
C THR A 23 0.03 -14.21 -5.43
N TYR A 24 0.24 -12.95 -5.83
CA TYR A 24 -0.76 -11.90 -5.74
C TYR A 24 -1.84 -12.10 -6.81
N SER A 25 -3.11 -12.08 -6.38
CA SER A 25 -4.27 -12.05 -7.25
C SER A 25 -5.32 -11.12 -6.67
N ASP A 26 -5.91 -10.30 -7.52
CA ASP A 26 -7.01 -9.38 -7.17
C ASP A 26 -7.85 -9.14 -8.43
N ASP A 27 -9.13 -9.50 -8.37
CA ASP A 27 -10.06 -9.38 -9.49
C ASP A 27 -10.28 -7.91 -9.91
N LEU A 28 -10.04 -6.97 -9.00
CA LEU A 28 -10.19 -5.54 -9.23
C LEU A 28 -8.90 -4.85 -9.66
N GLU A 29 -7.80 -5.58 -9.89
CA GLU A 29 -6.49 -4.99 -10.22
C GLU A 29 -6.52 -4.09 -11.46
N HIS A 30 -7.45 -4.35 -12.40
CA HIS A 30 -7.67 -3.51 -13.58
C HIS A 30 -8.05 -2.07 -13.20
N LEU A 31 -8.86 -1.87 -12.15
CA LEU A 31 -9.22 -0.54 -11.65
C LEU A 31 -8.01 0.26 -11.16
N TYR A 32 -6.94 -0.41 -10.70
CA TYR A 32 -5.70 0.26 -10.38
C TYR A 32 -4.86 0.56 -11.63
N ASN A 33 -4.56 -0.47 -12.43
CA ASN A 33 -3.65 -0.36 -13.56
C ASN A 33 -4.12 0.64 -14.62
N ASP A 34 -5.43 0.70 -14.88
CA ASP A 34 -6.00 1.55 -15.92
C ASP A 34 -6.05 3.04 -15.50
N ASN A 35 -5.92 3.33 -14.20
CA ASN A 35 -6.17 4.64 -13.64
C ASN A 35 -4.94 5.28 -12.96
N ILE A 36 -4.04 4.50 -12.37
CA ILE A 36 -2.87 5.03 -11.67
C ILE A 36 -1.87 5.68 -12.63
N GLY A 37 -1.25 6.79 -12.21
CA GLY A 37 -0.30 7.55 -13.04
C GLY A 37 -0.93 8.36 -14.17
N GLN A 38 -2.24 8.20 -14.40
CA GLN A 38 -3.01 9.06 -15.29
C GLN A 38 -3.38 10.37 -14.59
N LYS A 39 -3.72 11.41 -15.37
CA LYS A 39 -4.27 12.65 -14.82
C LYS A 39 -5.53 12.33 -14.01
N LEU A 40 -5.54 12.63 -12.71
CA LEU A 40 -6.69 12.36 -11.86
C LEU A 40 -7.92 13.14 -12.33
N ASN A 41 -9.06 12.45 -12.35
CA ASN A 41 -10.39 12.99 -12.51
C ASN A 41 -11.33 12.21 -11.56
N GLU A 42 -12.60 12.59 -11.51
CA GLU A 42 -13.55 11.95 -10.59
C GLU A 42 -13.67 10.44 -10.81
N ASP A 43 -13.85 9.99 -12.06
CA ASP A 43 -13.98 8.56 -12.39
C ASP A 43 -12.76 7.74 -11.97
N ARG A 44 -11.55 8.26 -12.23
CA ARG A 44 -10.29 7.61 -11.85
C ARG A 44 -10.14 7.51 -10.34
N VAL A 45 -10.52 8.57 -9.61
CA VAL A 45 -10.49 8.54 -8.15
C VAL A 45 -11.45 7.47 -7.64
N TRP A 46 -12.67 7.39 -8.16
CA TRP A 46 -13.61 6.34 -7.78
C TRP A 46 -13.07 4.93 -8.06
N SER A 47 -12.50 4.69 -9.24
CA SER A 47 -11.89 3.41 -9.61
C SER A 47 -10.75 3.02 -8.65
N LEU A 48 -9.84 3.95 -8.37
CA LEU A 48 -8.71 3.72 -7.46
C LEU A 48 -9.18 3.42 -6.03
N TYR A 49 -10.21 4.10 -5.54
CA TYR A 49 -10.74 3.84 -4.20
C TYR A 49 -11.57 2.55 -4.11
N LYS A 50 -12.23 2.12 -5.19
CA LYS A 50 -12.88 0.80 -5.26
C LYS A 50 -11.85 -0.32 -5.16
N TRP A 51 -10.78 -0.20 -5.94
CA TRP A 51 -9.62 -1.09 -5.83
C TRP A 51 -9.07 -1.11 -4.41
N LYS A 52 -8.78 0.08 -3.83
CA LYS A 52 -8.22 0.15 -2.48
C LYS A 52 -9.13 -0.42 -1.40
N ASN A 53 -10.44 -0.32 -1.61
CA ASN A 53 -11.44 -0.88 -0.71
C ASN A 53 -11.54 -2.41 -0.81
N GLY A 54 -11.12 -3.00 -1.94
CA GLY A 54 -11.22 -4.43 -2.22
C GLY A 54 -12.62 -4.87 -2.67
N SER A 55 -13.49 -3.94 -3.06
CA SER A 55 -14.82 -4.24 -3.61
C SER A 55 -15.36 -3.08 -4.44
N GLU A 56 -16.16 -3.40 -5.46
CA GLU A 56 -16.90 -2.42 -6.28
C GLU A 56 -17.84 -1.54 -5.44
N HIS A 57 -18.42 -2.12 -4.38
CA HIS A 57 -19.27 -1.40 -3.46
C HIS A 57 -18.46 -0.78 -2.32
N ILE A 58 -18.45 0.56 -2.24
CA ILE A 58 -17.86 1.32 -1.14
C ILE A 58 -19.00 1.73 -0.18
N SER A 59 -18.81 1.58 1.14
CA SER A 59 -19.83 2.01 2.11
C SER A 59 -20.09 3.52 2.05
N GLU A 60 -21.31 3.95 2.39
CA GLU A 60 -21.72 5.37 2.30
C GLU A 60 -20.77 6.32 3.03
N LYS A 61 -20.33 5.95 4.24
CA LYS A 61 -19.37 6.75 5.02
C LYS A 61 -18.05 6.98 4.27
N LYS A 62 -17.55 5.93 3.60
CA LYS A 62 -16.31 6.00 2.80
C LYS A 62 -16.52 6.78 1.51
N GLN A 63 -17.68 6.61 0.85
CA GLN A 63 -18.05 7.43 -0.31
C GLN A 63 -18.11 8.91 0.06
N GLN A 64 -18.69 9.24 1.22
CA GLN A 64 -18.76 10.61 1.70
C GLN A 64 -17.36 11.21 1.89
N SER A 65 -16.43 10.46 2.51
CA SER A 65 -15.03 10.90 2.62
C SER A 65 -14.39 11.18 1.25
N ILE A 66 -14.67 10.36 0.23
CA ILE A 66 -14.15 10.61 -1.13
C ILE A 66 -14.68 11.94 -1.68
N ARG A 67 -15.99 12.14 -1.59
CA ARG A 67 -16.67 13.34 -2.11
C ARG A 67 -16.25 14.62 -1.41
N THR A 68 -16.04 14.59 -0.10
CA THR A 68 -15.78 15.82 0.66
C THR A 68 -14.32 16.14 0.86
N ILE A 69 -13.42 15.16 0.74
CA ILE A 69 -12.00 15.33 1.05
C ILE A 69 -11.14 15.29 -0.20
N TYR A 70 -11.32 14.29 -1.07
CA TYR A 70 -10.40 14.04 -2.19
C TYR A 70 -10.85 14.66 -3.50
N LEU A 71 -12.13 14.49 -3.89
CA LEU A 71 -12.65 15.10 -5.13
C LEU A 71 -12.46 16.62 -5.20
N PRO A 72 -12.67 17.39 -4.11
CA PRO A 72 -12.44 18.84 -4.15
C PRO A 72 -10.99 19.23 -4.43
N LYS A 73 -10.02 18.33 -4.24
CA LYS A 73 -8.59 18.56 -4.51
C LYS A 73 -8.24 18.41 -5.98
N LEU A 74 -9.13 17.86 -6.81
CA LEU A 74 -8.87 17.70 -8.25
C LEU A 74 -8.68 19.04 -8.99
N GLY A 75 -9.25 20.13 -8.46
CA GLY A 75 -9.06 21.46 -9.02
C GLY A 75 -7.64 22.01 -8.86
N GLU A 76 -6.94 21.60 -7.79
CA GLU A 76 -5.57 22.03 -7.49
C GLU A 76 -4.85 20.91 -6.71
N LEU A 77 -4.17 20.04 -7.47
CA LEU A 77 -3.35 18.98 -6.88
C LEU A 77 -2.07 19.59 -6.28
N PRO A 78 -1.63 19.10 -5.10
CA PRO A 78 -0.39 19.58 -4.50
C PRO A 78 0.84 19.15 -5.32
N VAL A 79 1.87 19.97 -5.31
CA VAL A 79 3.20 19.59 -5.80
C VAL A 79 3.96 18.90 -4.67
N LEU A 80 4.04 17.57 -4.73
CA LEU A 80 4.70 16.74 -3.72
C LEU A 80 6.04 16.24 -4.26
N THR A 81 7.15 16.80 -3.79
CA THR A 81 8.51 16.46 -4.26
C THR A 81 9.32 15.66 -3.24
N THR A 82 8.93 15.69 -1.97
CA THR A 82 9.61 14.98 -0.88
C THR A 82 8.62 14.31 0.08
N PRO A 83 9.03 13.28 0.85
CA PRO A 83 8.18 12.71 1.89
C PRO A 83 7.68 13.76 2.89
N ASP A 84 8.50 14.76 3.23
CA ASP A 84 8.10 15.86 4.12
C ASP A 84 6.99 16.74 3.55
N SER A 85 7.03 17.03 2.24
CA SER A 85 5.92 17.75 1.57
C SER A 85 4.61 16.97 1.65
N GLY A 86 4.68 15.64 1.51
CA GLY A 86 3.54 14.74 1.71
C GLY A 86 3.06 14.70 3.16
N LYS A 87 4.00 14.67 4.11
CA LYS A 87 3.73 14.68 5.56
C LYS A 87 3.00 15.95 6.00
N LEU A 88 3.42 17.11 5.48
CA LEU A 88 2.73 18.38 5.72
C LEU A 88 1.35 18.40 5.05
N TYR A 89 1.26 18.00 3.78
CA TYR A 89 0.00 18.02 3.05
C TYR A 89 -1.06 17.11 3.69
N VAL A 90 -0.68 15.90 4.11
CA VAL A 90 -1.63 14.94 4.70
C VAL A 90 -2.17 15.37 6.07
N GLN A 91 -1.48 16.27 6.78
CA GLN A 91 -2.01 16.86 8.02
C GLN A 91 -3.26 17.71 7.76
N ASN A 92 -3.39 18.27 6.56
CA ASN A 92 -4.56 19.06 6.13
C ASN A 92 -5.71 18.19 5.58
N LEU A 93 -5.52 16.87 5.53
CA LEU A 93 -6.57 15.92 5.17
C LEU A 93 -7.24 15.39 6.44
N HIS A 94 -8.55 15.21 6.37
CA HIS A 94 -9.38 14.79 7.50
C HIS A 94 -10.06 13.43 7.24
N GLY A 95 -9.46 12.60 6.38
CA GLY A 95 -9.94 11.27 6.09
C GLY A 95 -9.44 10.24 7.09
N GLY A 96 -9.68 8.97 6.78
CA GLY A 96 -9.00 7.88 7.47
C GLY A 96 -7.52 7.89 7.10
N ALA A 97 -6.61 7.76 8.07
CA ALA A 97 -5.16 7.87 7.82
C ALA A 97 -4.65 7.00 6.66
N ILE A 98 -5.14 5.76 6.53
CA ILE A 98 -4.77 4.86 5.43
C ILE A 98 -5.30 5.36 4.08
N TRP A 99 -6.49 5.96 4.05
CA TRP A 99 -7.10 6.49 2.84
C TRP A 99 -6.45 7.81 2.41
N ASP A 100 -6.03 8.61 3.37
CA ASP A 100 -5.25 9.82 3.11
C ASP A 100 -3.84 9.49 2.60
N ILE A 101 -3.18 8.45 3.17
CA ILE A 101 -1.92 7.94 2.63
C ILE A 101 -2.12 7.43 1.20
N PHE A 102 -3.21 6.69 0.94
CA PHE A 102 -3.52 6.25 -0.41
C PHE A 102 -3.79 7.41 -1.38
N TRP A 103 -4.35 8.52 -0.90
CA TRP A 103 -4.46 9.73 -1.71
C TRP A 103 -3.09 10.28 -2.12
N LEU A 104 -2.11 10.31 -1.21
CA LEU A 104 -0.73 10.69 -1.56
C LEU A 104 -0.16 9.79 -2.67
N HIS A 105 -0.41 8.48 -2.57
CA HIS A 105 -0.04 7.52 -3.61
C HIS A 105 -0.72 7.83 -4.95
N CYS A 106 -2.01 8.15 -4.97
CA CYS A 106 -2.70 8.57 -6.20
C CYS A 106 -2.08 9.82 -6.83
N VAL A 107 -1.64 10.78 -6.02
CA VAL A 107 -1.06 12.05 -6.47
C VAL A 107 0.38 11.88 -6.97
N ASN A 108 1.21 11.11 -6.26
CA ASN A 108 2.59 10.84 -6.66
C ASN A 108 3.00 9.40 -6.30
N PRO A 109 2.65 8.41 -7.15
CA PRO A 109 2.89 6.99 -6.86
C PRO A 109 4.37 6.62 -6.63
N PRO A 110 5.35 7.17 -7.40
CA PRO A 110 6.77 6.88 -7.17
C PRO A 110 7.28 7.31 -5.79
N LEU A 111 6.70 8.36 -5.19
CA LEU A 111 7.16 8.92 -3.93
C LEU A 111 6.48 8.28 -2.71
N PHE A 112 5.22 7.88 -2.87
CA PHE A 112 4.39 7.39 -1.77
C PHE A 112 3.96 5.95 -2.05
N PRO A 113 4.68 4.93 -1.52
CA PRO A 113 4.34 3.53 -1.71
C PRO A 113 3.01 3.17 -1.02
N ILE A 114 2.38 2.10 -1.48
CA ILE A 114 1.08 1.65 -0.98
C ILE A 114 1.21 1.14 0.46
N PHE A 115 0.33 1.59 1.34
CA PHE A 115 0.36 1.21 2.75
C PHE A 115 -1.00 0.73 3.24
N ASP A 116 -0.99 -0.40 3.94
CA ASP A 116 -2.12 -1.00 4.65
C ASP A 116 -1.64 -2.05 5.65
N GLN A 117 -2.61 -2.73 6.26
CA GLN A 117 -2.36 -3.72 7.27
C GLN A 117 -1.50 -4.90 6.77
N HIS A 118 -1.61 -5.32 5.51
CA HIS A 118 -0.83 -6.44 5.01
C HIS A 118 0.61 -6.03 4.73
N THR A 119 0.80 -4.90 4.05
CA THR A 119 2.13 -4.35 3.78
C THR A 119 2.89 -3.98 5.06
N PHE A 120 2.22 -3.43 6.08
CA PHE A 120 2.81 -3.21 7.40
C PHE A 120 3.17 -4.52 8.10
N ARG A 121 2.30 -5.53 8.06
CA ARG A 121 2.57 -6.84 8.67
C ARG A 121 3.82 -7.49 8.05
N ALA A 122 4.00 -7.35 6.74
CA ALA A 122 5.20 -7.81 6.05
C ALA A 122 6.46 -7.07 6.54
N MET A 123 6.44 -5.74 6.59
CA MET A 123 7.55 -4.95 7.16
C MET A 123 7.85 -5.38 8.59
N ALA A 124 6.84 -5.44 9.45
CA ALA A 124 7.01 -5.82 10.85
C ALA A 124 7.66 -7.19 11.00
N LYS A 125 7.29 -8.16 10.14
CA LYS A 125 7.93 -9.48 10.17
C LYS A 125 9.38 -9.46 9.69
N ILE A 126 9.69 -8.70 8.64
CA ILE A 126 11.04 -8.59 8.08
C ILE A 126 11.98 -7.87 9.05
N ASP A 127 11.50 -6.82 9.71
CA ASP A 127 12.28 -6.00 10.64
C ASP A 127 12.22 -6.50 12.09
N GLY A 128 11.49 -7.57 12.37
CA GLY A 128 11.34 -8.12 13.72
C GLY A 128 10.55 -7.23 14.69
N LEU A 129 9.66 -6.38 14.16
CA LEU A 129 8.82 -5.49 14.96
C LEU A 129 7.63 -6.23 15.58
N THR A 130 7.24 -5.81 16.78
CA THR A 130 6.04 -6.26 17.47
C THR A 130 5.26 -5.07 18.04
N PRO A 131 3.92 -5.00 17.90
CA PRO A 131 3.04 -5.94 17.19
C PRO A 131 3.08 -5.76 15.66
N ALA A 132 2.67 -6.79 14.91
CA ALA A 132 2.55 -6.75 13.46
C ALA A 132 1.18 -6.21 12.97
N GLU A 133 0.56 -5.35 13.77
CA GLU A 133 -0.71 -4.66 13.49
C GLU A 133 -0.50 -3.15 13.51
N ILE A 134 -1.10 -2.44 12.56
CA ILE A 134 -1.00 -0.98 12.50
C ILE A 134 -1.75 -0.41 13.72
N PRO A 135 -1.15 0.51 14.50
CA PRO A 135 -1.84 1.13 15.63
C PRO A 135 -3.11 1.85 15.18
N ASP A 136 -4.18 1.86 15.98
CA ASP A 136 -5.49 2.37 15.54
C ASP A 136 -5.56 3.89 15.31
N THR A 137 -4.65 4.66 15.91
CA THR A 137 -4.72 6.13 15.90
C THR A 137 -3.91 6.77 14.78
N ARG A 138 -4.48 7.80 14.14
CA ARG A 138 -3.81 8.59 13.07
C ARG A 138 -2.41 9.05 13.49
N ASN A 139 -2.30 9.57 14.71
CA ASN A 139 -1.07 10.16 15.26
C ASN A 139 0.07 9.14 15.40
N LYS A 140 -0.25 7.83 15.39
CA LYS A 140 0.72 6.74 15.35
C LYS A 140 0.91 6.20 13.92
N LYS A 141 -0.16 6.13 13.11
CA LYS A 141 -0.12 5.65 11.72
C LYS A 141 0.79 6.50 10.83
N LEU A 142 0.66 7.82 10.89
CA LEU A 142 1.42 8.71 10.00
C LEU A 142 2.94 8.65 10.27
N PRO A 143 3.45 8.75 11.51
CA PRO A 143 4.87 8.56 11.77
C PRO A 143 5.39 7.20 11.31
N ILE A 144 4.65 6.11 11.54
CA ILE A 144 5.04 4.79 11.02
C ILE A 144 5.19 4.81 9.50
N TYR A 145 4.24 5.42 8.79
CA TYR A 145 4.30 5.49 7.33
C TYR A 145 5.52 6.29 6.84
N PHE A 146 5.67 7.54 7.29
CA PHE A 146 6.72 8.43 6.79
C PHE A 146 8.11 8.07 7.31
N ASP A 147 8.22 7.73 8.59
CA ASP A 147 9.50 7.64 9.29
C ASP A 147 10.03 6.19 9.31
N GLN A 148 9.19 5.19 9.03
CA GLN A 148 9.61 3.77 9.01
C GLN A 148 9.31 3.09 7.68
N TYR A 149 8.08 3.19 7.17
CA TYR A 149 7.64 2.41 6.02
C TYR A 149 8.24 2.90 4.69
N ILE A 150 8.27 4.22 4.44
CA ILE A 150 8.93 4.76 3.24
C ILE A 150 10.43 4.36 3.19
N PRO A 151 11.23 4.57 4.25
CA PRO A 151 12.60 4.06 4.31
C PRO A 151 12.70 2.53 4.17
N PHE A 152 11.73 1.77 4.69
CA PHE A 152 11.67 0.33 4.51
C PHE A 152 11.57 -0.05 3.03
N VAL A 153 10.63 0.54 2.28
CA VAL A 153 10.43 0.24 0.86
C VAL A 153 11.64 0.63 0.00
N GLN A 154 12.38 1.68 0.39
CA GLN A 154 13.61 2.10 -0.32
C GLN A 154 14.72 1.02 -0.33
N ARG A 155 14.71 0.07 0.62
CA ARG A 155 15.63 -1.09 0.58
C ARG A 155 15.42 -1.97 -0.65
N PHE A 156 14.27 -1.87 -1.29
CA PHE A 156 13.90 -2.61 -2.50
C PHE A 156 14.13 -1.81 -3.79
N GLN A 157 14.85 -0.69 -3.77
CA GLN A 157 14.99 0.27 -4.90
C GLN A 157 15.38 -0.33 -6.27
N ASN A 158 15.99 -1.51 -6.30
CA ASN A 158 16.35 -2.21 -7.54
C ASN A 158 15.19 -3.07 -8.11
N GLN A 159 14.00 -3.02 -7.51
CA GLN A 159 12.81 -3.78 -7.88
C GLN A 159 11.73 -2.82 -8.38
N LYS A 160 10.79 -3.32 -9.20
CA LYS A 160 9.69 -2.50 -9.70
C LYS A 160 8.73 -2.14 -8.54
N PRO A 161 8.35 -0.85 -8.35
CA PRO A 161 7.49 -0.42 -7.25
C PRO A 161 6.25 -1.29 -7.05
N ARG A 162 5.49 -1.53 -8.12
CA ARG A 162 4.27 -2.34 -8.02
C ARG A 162 4.53 -3.82 -7.68
N GLN A 163 5.68 -4.39 -8.07
CA GLN A 163 6.04 -5.75 -7.66
C GLN A 163 6.35 -5.81 -6.16
N ILE A 164 6.99 -4.76 -5.61
CA ILE A 164 7.22 -4.66 -4.17
C ILE A 164 5.88 -4.62 -3.43
N ASP A 165 4.94 -3.77 -3.86
CA ASP A 165 3.62 -3.67 -3.24
C ASP A 165 2.89 -5.02 -3.22
N LYS A 166 2.87 -5.72 -4.37
CA LYS A 166 2.25 -7.05 -4.51
C LYS A 166 2.90 -8.08 -3.60
N ALA A 167 4.24 -8.12 -3.57
CA ALA A 167 5.00 -9.03 -2.74
C ALA A 167 4.72 -8.82 -1.25
N LEU A 168 4.82 -7.57 -0.77
CA LEU A 168 4.57 -7.23 0.62
C LEU A 168 3.12 -7.50 1.03
N PHE A 169 2.16 -7.21 0.16
CA PHE A 169 0.76 -7.52 0.41
C PHE A 169 0.50 -9.02 0.51
N ALA A 170 0.97 -9.80 -0.47
CA ALA A 170 0.77 -11.25 -0.50
C ALA A 170 1.46 -11.94 0.69
N TYR A 171 2.69 -11.55 1.01
CA TYR A 171 3.38 -12.05 2.20
C TYR A 171 2.65 -11.67 3.49
N GLY A 172 2.19 -10.41 3.60
CA GLY A 172 1.41 -9.93 4.73
C GLY A 172 0.04 -10.61 4.91
N ARG A 173 -0.59 -11.07 3.82
CA ARG A 173 -1.78 -11.95 3.86
C ARG A 173 -1.40 -13.35 4.34
N PHE A 174 -0.36 -13.94 3.77
CA PHE A 174 0.14 -15.25 4.18
C PHE A 174 0.48 -15.31 5.67
N LEU A 175 1.12 -14.28 6.23
CA LEU A 175 1.42 -14.21 7.66
C LEU A 175 0.18 -14.22 8.55
N LYS A 176 -0.98 -13.80 8.03
CA LYS A 176 -2.23 -13.76 8.78
C LYS A 176 -3.05 -15.04 8.66
N TRP A 177 -3.09 -15.64 7.46
CA TRP A 177 -4.02 -16.72 7.13
C TRP A 177 -3.36 -17.98 6.57
N GLY A 178 -2.03 -18.01 6.45
CA GLY A 178 -1.30 -19.06 5.74
C GLY A 178 -1.68 -19.12 4.26
N PHE A 179 -1.45 -20.27 3.62
CA PHE A 179 -1.85 -20.49 2.22
C PHE A 179 -3.36 -20.75 2.04
N ALA A 180 -4.09 -21.00 3.13
CA ALA A 180 -5.53 -21.26 3.11
C ALA A 180 -6.37 -19.99 2.89
N GLY A 181 -5.79 -18.80 3.10
CA GLY A 181 -6.48 -17.52 2.94
C GLY A 181 -6.35 -16.90 1.56
N ARG A 182 -6.31 -17.69 0.48
CA ARG A 182 -6.41 -17.18 -0.90
C ARG A 182 -7.82 -16.72 -1.19
#